data_AF-A0AAJ1YFK4-F1
#
_entry.id   AF-A0AAJ1YFK4-F1
#
_cell.length_a   1.000
_cell.length_b   1.000
_cell.length_c   1.000
_cell.angle_alpha   90.00
_cell.angle_beta   90.00
_cell.angle_gamma   90.00
#
_symmetry.space_group_name_H-M   'P 1'
#
loop_
_entity.id
_entity.type
_entity.pdbx_description
1 polymer ?
#
loop_
_entity_poly.entity_id
_entity_poly.type
_entity_poly.pdbx_seq_one_letter_code
_entity_poly.pdbx_strand_id
1 'polypeptide(L)'
;MSQVENKAGIKPQDLTMEKWVESRIARFEGRKYDWNALKFQADYDPKYRRAQMRYIGTGATGVVSDTNTIPAGNFTFSTMVLPSKCEGPLHLHDDVEEVFFMLKGKITLMIQDGEEYYETILKERDLISVPAGVYRGLFNHGEEEALMCVMLGTAKPETPTYPADHPLSKVKRN
;
A
#
# COMPACT_ATOMS: atom_id res chain seq x y z
N MET A 1 14.41 33.29 15.48
CA MET A 1 14.42 32.84 14.07
C MET A 1 13.45 31.68 13.97
N SER A 2 12.23 31.91 13.48
CA SER A 2 11.24 30.85 13.35
C SER A 2 11.72 29.85 12.31
N GLN A 3 11.81 28.58 12.69
CA GLN A 3 11.94 27.49 11.72
C GLN A 3 10.75 27.63 10.77
N VAL A 4 11.02 27.98 9.51
CA VAL A 4 10.02 27.90 8.47
C VAL A 4 9.72 26.42 8.35
N GLU A 5 8.57 26.00 8.88
CA GLU A 5 7.99 24.69 8.60
C GLU A 5 8.00 24.54 7.09
N ASN A 6 8.87 23.66 6.59
CA ASN A 6 8.97 23.41 5.17
C ASN A 6 7.71 22.63 4.79
N LYS A 7 6.62 23.35 4.51
CA LYS A 7 5.34 22.76 4.08
C LYS A 7 5.65 21.87 2.88
N ALA A 8 5.43 20.57 3.05
CA ALA A 8 5.63 19.57 2.02
C ALA A 8 4.90 20.01 0.74
N GLY A 9 5.64 20.55 -0.24
CA GLY A 9 5.01 21.18 -1.40
C GLY A 9 5.73 22.40 -1.97
N ILE A 10 6.47 23.15 -1.16
CA ILE A 10 7.18 24.37 -1.62
C ILE A 10 8.61 24.00 -2.06
N LYS A 11 9.05 24.56 -3.20
CA LYS A 11 10.43 24.38 -3.69
C LYS A 11 11.43 24.96 -2.68
N PRO A 12 12.41 24.20 -2.19
CA PRO A 12 13.51 24.75 -1.41
C PRO A 12 14.22 25.88 -2.17
N GLN A 13 14.58 26.97 -1.49
CA GLN A 13 15.16 28.15 -2.15
C GLN A 13 16.52 27.85 -2.80
N ASP A 14 17.25 26.90 -2.23
CA ASP A 14 18.57 26.42 -2.64
C ASP A 14 18.56 25.47 -3.85
N LEU A 15 17.40 24.95 -4.26
CA LEU A 15 17.27 24.09 -5.44
C LEU A 15 16.86 24.87 -6.68
N THR A 16 17.41 24.52 -7.84
CA THR A 16 16.86 24.96 -9.14
C THR A 16 15.48 24.33 -9.35
N MET A 17 14.65 24.92 -10.22
CA MET A 17 13.35 24.35 -10.57
C MET A 17 13.49 22.93 -11.14
N GLU A 18 14.47 22.74 -12.03
CA GLU A 18 14.77 21.44 -12.64
C GLU A 18 15.11 20.37 -11.59
N LYS A 19 16.08 20.63 -10.70
CA LYS A 19 16.48 19.66 -9.66
C LYS A 19 15.32 19.29 -8.74
N TRP A 20 14.49 20.28 -8.40
CA TRP A 20 13.33 20.04 -7.56
C TRP A 20 12.26 19.21 -8.28
N VAL A 21 11.94 19.52 -9.53
CA VAL A 21 10.97 18.75 -10.31
C VAL A 21 11.45 17.31 -10.49
N GLU A 22 12.70 17.10 -10.90
CA GLU A 22 13.27 15.75 -11.06
C GLU A 22 13.27 14.96 -9.74
N SER A 23 13.50 15.62 -8.59
CA SER A 23 13.37 14.96 -7.27
C SER A 23 11.95 14.47 -6.94
N ARG A 24 10.94 14.94 -7.69
CA ARG A 24 9.53 14.57 -7.53
C ARG A 24 9.00 13.71 -8.68
N ILE A 25 9.87 13.18 -9.54
CA ILE A 25 9.49 12.25 -10.61
C ILE A 25 10.02 10.86 -10.29
N ALA A 26 9.12 9.91 -10.10
CA ALA A 26 9.44 8.49 -10.02
C ALA A 26 9.18 7.84 -11.37
N ARG A 27 10.26 7.56 -12.13
CA ARG A 27 10.20 6.91 -13.45
C ARG A 27 10.04 5.40 -13.30
N PHE A 28 9.22 4.80 -14.17
CA PHE A 28 8.96 3.35 -14.18
C PHE A 28 10.23 2.52 -14.41
N GLU A 29 11.15 2.97 -15.27
CA GLU A 29 12.42 2.28 -15.58
C GLU A 29 13.28 1.97 -14.34
N GLY A 30 13.21 2.82 -13.30
CA GLY A 30 13.91 2.62 -12.04
C GLY A 30 13.10 1.88 -10.98
N ARG A 31 11.89 1.43 -11.29
CA ARG A 31 11.02 0.73 -10.34
C ARG A 31 11.23 -0.77 -10.40
N LYS A 32 11.14 -1.40 -9.24
CA LYS A 32 11.22 -2.87 -9.11
C LYS A 32 10.14 -3.34 -8.16
N TYR A 33 9.65 -4.54 -8.40
CA TYR A 33 8.77 -5.22 -7.47
C TYR A 33 9.56 -5.63 -6.22
N ASP A 34 9.10 -5.14 -5.08
CA ASP A 34 9.54 -5.55 -3.77
C ASP A 34 8.63 -6.66 -3.25
N TRP A 35 9.12 -7.89 -3.38
CA TRP A 35 8.51 -9.10 -2.83
C TRP A 35 8.85 -9.31 -1.35
N ASN A 36 9.79 -8.52 -0.81
CA ASN A 36 10.29 -8.66 0.55
C ASN A 36 9.48 -7.86 1.56
N ALA A 37 8.83 -6.77 1.13
CA ALA A 37 8.04 -5.88 1.98
C ALA A 37 7.02 -6.60 2.89
N LEU A 38 6.45 -7.71 2.41
CA LEU A 38 5.43 -8.50 3.12
C LEU A 38 5.80 -9.99 3.16
N LYS A 39 7.09 -10.31 2.99
CA LYS A 39 7.57 -11.69 2.85
C LYS A 39 7.28 -12.55 4.06
N PHE A 40 7.27 -11.99 5.28
CA PHE A 40 6.92 -12.75 6.49
C PHE A 40 5.55 -13.43 6.39
N GLN A 41 4.60 -12.85 5.63
CA GLN A 41 3.30 -13.46 5.39
C GLN A 41 3.43 -14.63 4.40
N ALA A 42 4.15 -14.42 3.30
CA ALA A 42 4.39 -15.46 2.30
C ALA A 42 5.21 -16.64 2.85
N ASP A 43 6.11 -16.37 3.81
CA ASP A 43 6.88 -17.37 4.53
C ASP A 43 6.00 -18.20 5.48
N TYR A 44 4.93 -17.60 6.02
CA TYR A 44 3.94 -18.31 6.81
C TYR A 44 3.03 -19.17 5.92
N ASP A 45 2.50 -18.59 4.84
CA ASP A 45 1.72 -19.30 3.82
C ASP A 45 1.92 -18.65 2.44
N PRO A 46 2.36 -19.40 1.41
CA PRO A 46 2.57 -18.89 0.07
C PRO A 46 1.37 -18.17 -0.54
N LYS A 47 0.13 -18.45 -0.09
CA LYS A 47 -1.06 -17.74 -0.57
C LYS A 47 -1.02 -16.24 -0.28
N TYR A 48 -0.24 -15.78 0.71
CA TYR A 48 -0.13 -14.35 1.00
C TYR A 48 0.90 -13.61 0.14
N ARG A 49 1.54 -14.31 -0.82
CA ARG A 49 2.58 -13.71 -1.65
C ARG A 49 2.03 -12.57 -2.49
N ARG A 50 2.67 -11.41 -2.39
CA ARG A 50 2.41 -10.23 -3.22
C ARG A 50 3.63 -9.32 -3.26
N ALA A 51 3.69 -8.48 -4.28
CA ALA A 51 4.77 -7.50 -4.44
C ALA A 51 4.22 -6.08 -4.38
N GLN A 52 5.01 -5.17 -3.82
CA GLN A 52 4.75 -3.73 -3.92
C GLN A 52 5.78 -3.05 -4.81
N MET A 53 5.36 -1.98 -5.47
CA MET A 53 6.23 -1.07 -6.20
C MET A 53 5.91 0.34 -5.70
N ARG A 54 6.79 0.89 -4.88
CA ARG A 54 6.58 2.17 -4.18
C ARG A 54 7.01 3.35 -5.04
N TYR A 55 6.19 4.40 -5.03
CA TYR A 55 6.46 5.66 -5.71
C TYR A 55 6.59 6.82 -4.73
N ILE A 56 5.64 6.96 -3.79
CA ILE A 56 5.64 8.01 -2.77
C ILE A 56 5.61 7.36 -1.39
N GLY A 57 6.63 7.63 -0.58
CA GLY A 57 6.78 7.06 0.77
C GLY A 57 6.94 5.54 0.80
N THR A 58 6.98 4.99 2.02
CA THR A 58 7.22 3.56 2.26
C THR A 58 5.94 2.71 2.39
N GLY A 59 4.77 3.36 2.45
CA GLY A 59 3.50 2.69 2.76
C GLY A 59 3.53 2.04 4.15
N ALA A 60 2.60 1.12 4.40
CA ALA A 60 2.43 0.53 5.73
C ALA A 60 3.08 -0.86 5.93
N THR A 61 4.08 -1.18 5.12
CA THR A 61 4.71 -2.51 5.11
C THR A 61 5.77 -2.71 6.20
N GLY A 62 6.09 -1.66 6.96
CA GLY A 62 7.15 -1.69 7.97
C GLY A 62 8.56 -1.40 7.42
N VAL A 63 8.67 -1.03 6.13
CA VAL A 63 9.94 -0.57 5.53
C VAL A 63 10.32 0.79 6.11
N VAL A 64 11.46 0.85 6.81
CA VAL A 64 11.92 2.03 7.57
C VAL A 64 12.34 3.19 6.66
N SER A 65 13.02 2.89 5.55
CA SER A 65 13.47 3.90 4.58
C SER A 65 13.64 3.30 3.20
N ASP A 66 13.22 4.03 2.17
CA ASP A 66 13.42 3.69 0.76
C ASP A 66 13.85 4.94 -0.02
N THR A 67 15.15 5.06 -0.29
CA THR A 67 15.73 6.19 -1.03
C THR A 67 15.30 6.23 -2.49
N ASN A 68 14.63 5.17 -2.99
CA ASN A 68 14.10 5.14 -4.34
C ASN A 68 12.72 5.81 -4.43
N THR A 69 12.12 6.27 -3.33
CA THR A 69 10.77 6.85 -3.31
C THR A 69 10.80 8.37 -3.25
N ILE A 70 9.77 9.02 -3.81
CA ILE A 70 9.50 10.43 -3.56
C ILE A 70 9.10 10.57 -2.09
N PRO A 71 9.66 11.55 -1.34
CA PRO A 71 9.24 11.81 0.03
C PRO A 71 7.74 12.08 0.13
N ALA A 72 7.07 11.36 1.03
CA ALA A 72 5.65 11.55 1.28
C ALA A 72 5.37 12.88 2.00
N GLY A 73 4.36 13.60 1.53
CA GLY A 73 3.85 14.80 2.19
C GLY A 73 2.61 14.50 3.04
N ASN A 74 1.52 14.10 2.39
CA ASN A 74 0.23 13.81 3.04
C ASN A 74 -0.30 12.40 2.77
N PHE A 75 0.32 11.66 1.84
CA PHE A 75 -0.12 10.32 1.47
C PHE A 75 1.06 9.52 0.94
N THR A 76 0.90 8.20 0.94
CA THR A 76 1.77 7.29 0.20
C THR A 76 1.08 6.81 -1.08
N PHE A 77 1.87 6.42 -2.07
CA PHE A 77 1.38 5.86 -3.32
C PHE A 77 2.28 4.71 -3.76
N SER A 78 1.67 3.57 -4.05
CA SER A 78 2.34 2.40 -4.61
C SER A 78 1.44 1.69 -5.60
N THR A 79 2.00 0.77 -6.38
CA THR A 79 1.22 -0.26 -7.06
C THR A 79 1.52 -1.62 -6.43
N MET A 80 0.53 -2.50 -6.42
CA MET A 80 0.64 -3.85 -5.91
C MET A 80 0.40 -4.86 -7.04
N VAL A 81 1.20 -5.93 -7.04
CA VAL A 81 0.96 -7.14 -7.82
C VAL A 81 0.41 -8.21 -6.89
N LEU A 82 -0.78 -8.70 -7.20
CA LEU A 82 -1.37 -9.84 -6.54
C LEU A 82 -1.38 -11.03 -7.52
N PRO A 83 -0.48 -12.01 -7.36
CA PRO A 83 -0.43 -13.18 -8.23
C PRO A 83 -1.73 -13.98 -8.25
N SER A 84 -1.85 -14.85 -9.25
CA SER A 84 -2.92 -15.86 -9.31
C SER A 84 -3.02 -16.65 -8.01
N LYS A 85 -4.25 -16.85 -7.54
CA LYS A 85 -4.61 -17.59 -6.31
C LYS A 85 -3.97 -17.07 -5.02
N CYS A 86 -3.46 -15.83 -5.03
CA CYS A 86 -2.93 -15.19 -3.83
C CYS A 86 -3.94 -14.22 -3.22
N GLU A 87 -3.80 -13.97 -1.92
CA GLU A 87 -4.63 -13.06 -1.14
C GLU A 87 -3.83 -12.01 -0.38
N GLY A 88 -4.36 -10.79 -0.33
CA GLY A 88 -4.07 -9.86 0.74
C GLY A 88 -4.95 -10.24 1.93
N PRO A 89 -4.38 -10.66 3.07
CA PRO A 89 -5.16 -11.10 4.23
C PRO A 89 -6.07 -9.98 4.73
N LEU A 90 -7.15 -10.35 5.40
CA LEU A 90 -7.98 -9.38 6.12
C LEU A 90 -7.13 -8.63 7.14
N HIS A 91 -7.04 -7.31 7.02
CA HIS A 91 -6.19 -6.48 7.86
C HIS A 91 -6.84 -5.12 8.14
N LEU A 92 -6.29 -4.41 9.12
CA LEU A 92 -6.83 -3.18 9.66
C LEU A 92 -5.76 -2.10 9.72
N HIS A 93 -6.17 -0.90 9.30
CA HIS A 93 -5.48 0.35 9.58
C HIS A 93 -6.38 1.20 10.46
N ASP A 94 -5.98 1.40 11.72
CA ASP A 94 -6.73 2.21 12.68
C ASP A 94 -6.52 3.72 12.46
N ASP A 95 -5.45 4.09 11.77
CA ASP A 95 -4.95 5.46 11.66
C ASP A 95 -5.34 6.17 10.34
N VAL A 96 -5.65 5.41 9.28
CA VAL A 96 -5.70 5.99 7.93
C VAL A 96 -6.68 5.28 6.97
N GLU A 97 -7.29 6.09 6.08
CA GLU A 97 -7.98 5.63 4.87
C GLU A 97 -7.00 4.96 3.88
N GLU A 98 -7.43 3.85 3.28
CA GLU A 98 -6.72 3.19 2.20
C GLU A 98 -7.59 3.06 0.95
N VAL A 99 -7.02 3.45 -0.20
CA VAL A 99 -7.68 3.40 -1.49
C VAL A 99 -7.02 2.34 -2.36
N PHE A 100 -7.85 1.50 -2.99
CA PHE A 100 -7.44 0.56 -4.03
C PHE A 100 -8.07 0.97 -5.36
N PHE A 101 -7.26 1.08 -6.41
CA PHE A 101 -7.72 1.33 -7.77
C PHE A 101 -7.19 0.25 -8.72
N MET A 102 -8.09 -0.51 -9.35
CA MET A 102 -7.71 -1.63 -10.21
C MET A 102 -7.13 -1.15 -11.54
N LEU A 103 -5.91 -1.59 -11.85
CA LEU A 103 -5.23 -1.31 -13.12
C LEU A 103 -5.42 -2.43 -14.14
N LYS A 104 -5.37 -3.69 -13.68
CA LYS A 104 -5.52 -4.89 -14.53
C LYS A 104 -6.16 -6.02 -13.73
N GLY A 105 -7.00 -6.80 -14.39
CA GLY A 105 -7.58 -8.02 -13.82
C GLY A 105 -8.77 -7.75 -12.92
N LYS A 106 -9.06 -8.70 -12.04
CA LYS A 106 -10.18 -8.63 -11.09
C LYS A 106 -9.84 -9.33 -9.79
N ILE A 107 -10.45 -8.90 -8.70
CA ILE A 107 -10.31 -9.51 -7.37
C ILE A 107 -11.67 -9.62 -6.69
N THR A 108 -11.78 -10.53 -5.73
CA THR A 108 -12.77 -10.43 -4.67
C THR A 108 -12.22 -9.51 -3.59
N LEU A 109 -12.99 -8.49 -3.23
CA LEU A 109 -12.76 -7.60 -2.10
C LEU A 109 -13.62 -8.08 -0.93
N MET A 110 -13.02 -8.23 0.24
CA MET A 110 -13.72 -8.49 1.50
C MET A 110 -13.64 -7.24 2.37
N ILE A 111 -14.78 -6.80 2.93
CA ILE A 111 -14.89 -5.68 3.87
C ILE A 111 -15.60 -6.17 5.13
N GLN A 112 -15.08 -5.76 6.29
CA GLN A 112 -15.70 -6.07 7.58
C GLN A 112 -15.65 -4.87 8.53
N ASP A 113 -16.77 -4.60 9.19
CA ASP A 113 -16.90 -3.62 10.28
C ASP A 113 -17.70 -4.25 11.43
N GLY A 114 -17.02 -4.56 12.54
CA GLY A 114 -17.59 -5.38 13.61
C GLY A 114 -18.06 -6.75 13.11
N GLU A 115 -19.37 -7.01 13.23
CA GLU A 115 -20.02 -8.24 12.78
C GLU A 115 -20.53 -8.16 11.33
N GLU A 116 -20.59 -6.96 10.74
CA GLU A 116 -21.06 -6.75 9.37
C GLU A 116 -19.96 -7.14 8.38
N TYR A 117 -20.33 -7.94 7.38
CA TYR A 117 -19.40 -8.48 6.39
C TYR A 117 -19.98 -8.38 4.97
N TYR A 118 -19.15 -7.94 4.03
CA TYR A 118 -19.53 -7.83 2.63
C TYR A 118 -18.39 -8.25 1.70
N GLU A 119 -18.73 -9.06 0.70
CA GLU A 119 -17.85 -9.42 -0.42
C GLU A 119 -18.38 -8.88 -1.73
N THR A 120 -17.48 -8.38 -2.57
CA THR A 120 -17.81 -7.98 -3.93
C THR A 120 -16.62 -8.14 -4.86
N ILE A 121 -16.84 -7.97 -6.16
CA ILE A 121 -15.79 -8.05 -7.16
C ILE A 121 -15.41 -6.65 -7.60
N LEU A 122 -14.12 -6.33 -7.57
CA LEU A 122 -13.57 -5.17 -8.26
C LEU A 122 -12.89 -5.63 -9.55
N LYS A 123 -13.18 -4.93 -10.65
CA LYS A 123 -12.56 -5.11 -11.96
C LYS A 123 -11.81 -3.85 -12.38
N GLU A 124 -11.17 -3.89 -13.54
CA GLU A 124 -10.37 -2.78 -14.06
C GLU A 124 -11.09 -1.43 -13.99
N ARG A 125 -10.37 -0.42 -13.51
CA ARG A 125 -10.83 0.97 -13.29
C ARG A 125 -11.87 1.15 -12.19
N ASP A 126 -12.25 0.10 -11.47
CA ASP A 126 -13.02 0.25 -10.23
C ASP A 126 -12.12 0.77 -9.10
N LEU A 127 -12.74 1.50 -8.17
CA LEU A 127 -12.11 2.08 -6.99
C LEU A 127 -12.90 1.70 -5.74
N ILE A 128 -12.19 1.41 -4.66
CA ILE A 128 -12.75 1.43 -3.31
C ILE A 128 -11.93 2.39 -2.44
N SER A 129 -12.62 3.15 -1.59
CA SER A 129 -12.02 3.84 -0.45
C SER A 129 -12.45 3.14 0.83
N VAL A 130 -11.49 2.71 1.63
CA VAL A 130 -11.72 2.02 2.92
C VAL A 130 -11.34 2.97 4.04
N PRO A 131 -12.30 3.45 4.86
CA PRO A 131 -12.01 4.31 6.00
C PRO A 131 -11.10 3.64 7.03
N ALA A 132 -10.45 4.47 7.86
CA ALA A 132 -9.73 4.00 9.03
C ALA A 132 -10.67 3.21 9.96
N GLY A 133 -10.16 2.15 10.60
CA GLY A 133 -10.94 1.29 11.49
C GLY A 133 -11.78 0.22 10.79
N VAL A 134 -11.74 0.12 9.46
CA VAL A 134 -12.47 -0.90 8.69
C VAL A 134 -11.52 -1.98 8.17
N TYR A 135 -11.87 -3.25 8.40
CA TYR A 135 -11.10 -4.39 7.91
C TYR A 135 -11.29 -4.56 6.40
N ARG A 136 -10.21 -4.92 5.71
CA ARG A 136 -10.23 -5.22 4.27
C ARG A 136 -9.27 -6.33 3.90
N GLY A 137 -9.67 -7.12 2.91
CA GLY A 137 -8.88 -8.20 2.33
C GLY A 137 -9.16 -8.32 0.84
N LEU A 138 -8.25 -8.97 0.13
CA LEU A 138 -8.28 -9.05 -1.33
C LEU A 138 -7.95 -10.48 -1.74
N PHE A 139 -8.66 -11.07 -2.69
CA PHE A 139 -8.33 -12.37 -3.24
C PHE A 139 -8.36 -12.38 -4.77
N ASN A 140 -7.29 -12.88 -5.39
CA ASN A 140 -7.23 -13.04 -6.83
C ASN A 140 -7.63 -14.46 -7.25
N HIS A 141 -8.89 -14.62 -7.67
CA HIS A 141 -9.40 -15.88 -8.24
C HIS A 141 -8.87 -16.18 -9.65
N GLY A 142 -8.27 -15.21 -10.33
CA GLY A 142 -7.82 -15.34 -11.72
C GLY A 142 -6.67 -16.32 -11.89
N GLU A 143 -6.34 -16.61 -13.15
CA GLU A 143 -5.15 -17.38 -13.55
C GLU A 143 -3.95 -16.47 -13.86
N GLU A 144 -4.20 -15.16 -14.03
CA GLU A 144 -3.18 -14.12 -14.20
C GLU A 144 -3.05 -13.26 -12.94
N GLU A 145 -1.99 -12.46 -12.87
CA GLU A 145 -1.85 -11.45 -11.83
C GLU A 145 -2.90 -10.32 -11.95
N ALA A 146 -3.31 -9.80 -10.80
CA ALA A 146 -4.08 -8.58 -10.68
C ALA A 146 -3.13 -7.42 -10.29
N LEU A 147 -3.34 -6.26 -10.89
CA LEU A 147 -2.56 -5.05 -10.63
C LEU A 147 -3.46 -3.95 -10.10
N MET A 148 -3.02 -3.24 -9.08
CA MET A 148 -3.77 -2.15 -8.48
C MET A 148 -2.86 -1.05 -7.94
N CYS A 149 -3.34 0.19 -7.93
CA CYS A 149 -2.76 1.24 -7.10
C CYS A 149 -3.22 1.07 -5.66
N VAL A 150 -2.34 1.39 -4.72
CA VAL A 150 -2.63 1.45 -3.28
C VAL A 150 -2.17 2.81 -2.77
N MET A 151 -3.09 3.55 -2.15
CA MET A 151 -2.82 4.85 -1.54
C MET A 151 -3.26 4.85 -0.08
N LEU A 152 -2.43 5.42 0.80
CA LEU A 152 -2.76 5.61 2.21
C LEU A 152 -2.74 7.11 2.51
N GLY A 153 -3.81 7.63 3.10
CA GLY A 153 -4.05 9.05 3.40
C GLY A 153 -3.17 9.69 4.48
N THR A 154 -1.97 9.17 4.75
CA THR A 154 -0.97 9.79 5.62
C THR A 154 0.44 9.53 5.05
N ALA A 155 1.40 10.39 5.41
CA ALA A 155 2.79 10.21 5.00
C ALA A 155 3.52 9.06 5.71
N LYS A 156 3.06 8.70 6.91
CA LYS A 156 3.66 7.66 7.76
C LYS A 156 2.56 6.78 8.34
N PRO A 157 1.97 5.90 7.51
CA PRO A 157 0.89 5.03 7.98
C PRO A 157 1.43 4.02 8.99
N GLU A 158 0.62 3.73 10.00
CA GLU A 158 0.93 2.69 10.96
C GLU A 158 0.93 1.32 10.29
N THR A 159 1.68 0.40 10.88
CA THR A 159 1.73 -0.97 10.41
C THR A 159 0.39 -1.65 10.69
N PRO A 160 -0.24 -2.34 9.71
CA PRO A 160 -1.59 -2.84 9.92
C PRO A 160 -1.65 -3.91 11.01
N THR A 161 -2.83 -4.10 11.59
CA THR A 161 -3.12 -5.24 12.45
C THR A 161 -3.96 -6.28 11.71
N TYR A 162 -4.10 -7.47 12.29
CA TYR A 162 -4.96 -8.55 11.79
C TYR A 162 -6.00 -8.86 12.86
N PRO A 163 -7.13 -9.51 12.52
CA PRO A 163 -8.03 -10.08 13.52
C PRO A 163 -7.25 -10.93 14.53
N ALA A 164 -7.64 -10.89 15.81
CA ALA A 164 -6.88 -11.51 16.89
C ALA A 164 -6.77 -13.04 16.76
N ASP A 165 -7.75 -13.67 16.12
CA ASP A 165 -7.80 -15.10 15.81
C ASP A 165 -7.07 -15.45 14.50
N HIS A 166 -6.81 -14.47 13.62
CA HIS A 166 -6.10 -14.67 12.37
C HIS A 166 -4.64 -15.11 12.63
N PRO A 167 -4.10 -16.14 11.96
CA PRO A 167 -2.78 -16.67 12.29
C PRO A 167 -1.63 -15.65 12.16
N LEU A 168 -1.72 -14.72 11.21
CA LEU A 168 -0.73 -13.67 11.02
C LEU A 168 -0.64 -12.67 12.19
N SER A 169 -1.65 -12.58 13.07
CA SER A 169 -1.58 -11.76 14.28
C SER A 169 -0.49 -12.24 15.26
N LYS A 170 -0.06 -13.50 15.12
CA LYS A 170 0.92 -14.17 15.98
C LYS A 170 2.30 -14.27 15.33
N VAL A 171 2.45 -13.84 14.07
CA VAL A 171 3.71 -13.90 13.33
C VAL A 171 4.50 -12.62 13.54
N LYS A 172 5.77 -12.74 13.90
CA LYS A 172 6.67 -11.59 14.03
C LYS A 172 7.05 -11.05 12.65
N ARG A 173 7.00 -9.72 12.50
CA ARG A 173 7.54 -8.98 11.36
C ARG A 173 9.04 -8.81 11.59
N ASN A 174 9.85 -9.73 11.11
CA ASN A 174 11.31 -9.64 11.18
C ASN A 174 11.87 -8.95 9.94
#